data_AF-K1TEC2-F1
#
_entry.id   AF-K1TEC2-F1
#
_cell.length_a   1.000
_cell.length_b   1.000
_cell.length_c   1.000
_cell.angle_alpha   90.00
_cell.angle_beta   90.00
_cell.angle_gamma   90.00
#
_symmetry.space_group_name_H-M   'P 1'
#
loop_
_entity.id
_entity.type
_entity.pdbx_description
1 polymer ?
#
loop_
_entity_poly.entity_id
_entity_poly.type
_entity_poly.pdbx_seq_one_letter_code
_entity_poly.pdbx_strand_id
1 'polypeptide(L)'
;TSEETVQYVSDEDAAREDRLVSEIRMITEQTKQVVLFNSIEIGRRLTEAKAMVKRGTWGTWLKERVDYSQRTANNFMKIYQEYGRNGLAEKSQALANLSYTQALALIDLPEDERARFAEERKAGEMALRKLQEEVRQEKEKVTAVKELANRNAAEAEAKFADELKQKDTQMAKLTAEKAKVAAQIEVLEKRAAEAEKS
;
A
#
# COMPACT_ATOMS: atom_id res chain seq x y z
N THR A 1 21.83 -37.45 1.73
CA THR A 1 21.94 -37.67 0.29
C THR A 1 22.72 -36.51 -0.26
N SER A 2 24.01 -36.71 -0.55
CA SER A 2 24.84 -35.71 -1.23
C SER A 2 24.24 -35.48 -2.61
N GLU A 3 23.78 -34.25 -2.89
CA GLU A 3 23.49 -33.85 -4.26
C GLU A 3 24.79 -33.97 -5.04
N GLU A 4 24.87 -34.94 -5.96
CA GLU A 4 25.95 -34.98 -6.94
C GLU A 4 25.91 -33.65 -7.69
N THR A 5 27.00 -32.89 -7.61
CA THR A 5 27.17 -31.67 -8.38
C THR A 5 27.13 -32.04 -9.85
N VAL A 6 26.00 -31.76 -10.52
CA VAL A 6 25.86 -32.02 -11.95
C VAL A 6 26.86 -31.13 -12.68
N GLN A 7 27.86 -31.77 -13.27
CA GLN A 7 28.84 -31.09 -14.11
C GLN A 7 28.27 -30.95 -15.52
N TYR A 8 28.02 -29.70 -15.94
CA TYR A 8 27.45 -29.40 -17.26
C TYR A 8 28.50 -29.22 -18.36
N VAL A 9 29.74 -28.89 -17.98
CA VAL A 9 30.87 -28.62 -18.90
C VAL A 9 32.14 -29.31 -18.41
N SER A 10 33.16 -29.40 -19.27
CA SER A 10 34.47 -29.96 -18.89
C SER A 10 35.15 -29.13 -17.78
N ASP A 11 36.08 -29.74 -17.03
CA ASP A 11 36.87 -29.01 -16.01
C ASP A 11 37.63 -27.82 -16.61
N GLU A 12 38.07 -27.96 -17.86
CA GLU A 12 38.77 -26.90 -18.62
C GLU A 12 37.84 -25.72 -18.94
N ASP A 13 36.54 -25.97 -19.10
CA ASP A 13 35.52 -24.98 -19.42
C ASP A 13 34.87 -24.34 -18.19
N ALA A 14 35.03 -24.90 -16.99
CA ALA A 14 34.32 -24.47 -15.78
C ALA A 14 34.49 -22.97 -15.48
N ALA A 15 35.72 -22.44 -15.54
CA ALA A 15 35.99 -21.03 -15.32
C ALA A 15 35.38 -20.12 -16.41
N ARG A 16 35.18 -20.65 -17.63
CA ARG A 16 34.52 -19.93 -18.71
C ARG A 16 32.99 -19.96 -18.55
N GLU A 17 32.43 -21.08 -18.11
CA GLU A 17 31.00 -21.20 -17.77
C GLU A 17 30.61 -20.19 -16.68
N ASP A 18 31.36 -20.11 -15.57
CA ASP A 18 31.07 -19.18 -14.48
C ASP A 18 31.01 -17.71 -14.93
N ARG A 19 31.93 -17.32 -15.83
CA ARG A 19 31.92 -15.98 -16.44
C ARG A 19 30.69 -15.77 -17.30
N LEU A 20 30.37 -16.72 -18.19
CA LEU A 20 29.19 -16.64 -19.07
C LEU A 20 27.89 -16.57 -18.26
N VAL A 21 27.76 -17.39 -17.21
CA VAL A 21 26.59 -17.37 -16.32
C VAL A 21 26.42 -16.00 -15.67
N SER A 22 27.51 -15.41 -15.19
CA SER A 22 27.49 -14.07 -14.57
C SER A 22 27.11 -12.98 -15.56
N GLU A 23 27.68 -13.01 -16.77
CA GLU A 23 27.37 -12.07 -17.86
C GLU A 23 25.91 -12.18 -18.30
N ILE A 24 25.40 -13.41 -18.51
CA ILE A 24 24.01 -13.66 -18.88
C ILE A 24 23.05 -13.12 -17.82
N ARG A 25 23.34 -13.36 -16.53
CA ARG A 25 22.52 -12.85 -15.42
C ARG A 25 22.51 -11.32 -15.39
N MET A 26 23.67 -10.68 -15.57
CA MET A 26 23.78 -9.23 -15.62
C MET A 26 22.97 -8.63 -16.78
N ILE A 27 23.12 -9.18 -18.00
CA ILE A 27 22.39 -8.73 -19.19
C ILE A 27 20.87 -8.93 -19.00
N THR A 28 20.48 -10.06 -18.40
CA THR A 28 19.08 -10.35 -18.11
C THR A 28 18.48 -9.30 -17.19
N GLU A 29 19.19 -8.94 -16.13
CA GLU A 29 18.72 -7.96 -15.14
C GLU A 29 18.62 -6.55 -15.74
N GLN A 30 19.64 -6.11 -16.47
CA GLN A 30 19.61 -4.84 -17.20
C GLN A 30 18.46 -4.79 -18.21
N THR A 31 18.21 -5.89 -18.92
CA THR A 31 17.11 -5.99 -19.89
C THR A 31 15.75 -5.84 -19.20
N LYS A 32 15.54 -6.46 -18.03
CA LYS A 32 14.30 -6.30 -17.27
C LYS A 32 14.07 -4.84 -16.88
N GLN A 33 15.10 -4.16 -16.37
CA GLN A 33 15.03 -2.75 -15.99
C GLN A 33 14.62 -1.89 -17.20
N VAL A 34 15.32 -2.04 -18.32
CA VAL A 34 15.00 -1.31 -19.57
C VAL A 34 13.56 -1.55 -20.00
N VAL A 35 13.10 -2.80 -19.98
CA VAL A 35 11.72 -3.16 -20.35
C VAL A 35 10.72 -2.52 -19.38
N LEU A 36 10.97 -2.51 -18.08
CA LEU A 36 10.09 -1.88 -17.09
C LEU A 36 10.00 -0.37 -17.30
N PHE A 37 11.13 0.33 -17.40
CA PHE A 37 11.15 1.78 -17.59
C PHE A 37 10.53 2.19 -18.94
N ASN A 38 10.77 1.44 -20.01
CA ASN A 38 10.10 1.67 -21.29
C ASN A 38 8.59 1.41 -21.20
N SER A 39 8.16 0.41 -20.42
CA SER A 39 6.74 0.14 -20.17
C SER A 39 6.07 1.31 -19.43
N ILE A 40 6.78 1.92 -18.47
CA ILE A 40 6.35 3.14 -17.76
C ILE A 40 6.20 4.31 -18.75
N GLU A 41 7.20 4.54 -19.60
CA GLU A 41 7.16 5.65 -20.57
C GLU A 41 6.06 5.46 -21.61
N ILE A 42 5.85 4.24 -22.12
CA ILE A 42 4.71 3.91 -23.00
C ILE A 42 3.39 4.22 -22.28
N GLY A 43 3.27 3.82 -21.01
CA GLY A 43 2.10 4.12 -20.17
C GLY A 43 1.81 5.61 -20.02
N ARG A 44 2.86 6.43 -19.88
CA ARG A 44 2.76 7.90 -19.84
C ARG A 44 2.19 8.44 -21.16
N ARG A 45 2.78 8.06 -22.30
CA ARG A 45 2.33 8.50 -23.63
C ARG A 45 0.91 8.05 -23.95
N LEU A 46 0.54 6.84 -23.57
CA LEU A 46 -0.83 6.33 -23.73
C LEU A 46 -1.83 7.11 -22.86
N THR A 47 -1.43 7.54 -21.67
CA THR A 47 -2.25 8.39 -20.80
C THR A 47 -2.51 9.75 -21.44
N GLU A 48 -1.48 10.38 -22.00
CA GLU A 48 -1.59 11.65 -22.74
C GLU A 48 -2.45 11.49 -24.00
N ALA A 49 -2.19 10.46 -24.82
CA ALA A 49 -2.96 10.19 -26.04
C ALA A 49 -4.44 9.97 -25.73
N LYS A 50 -4.77 9.23 -24.67
CA LYS A 50 -6.17 8.95 -24.28
C LYS A 50 -6.95 10.21 -23.93
N ALA A 51 -6.29 11.27 -23.45
CA ALA A 51 -6.93 12.56 -23.18
C ALA A 51 -7.32 13.32 -24.46
N MET A 52 -6.64 13.06 -25.58
CA MET A 52 -6.87 13.69 -26.89
C MET A 52 -7.80 12.89 -27.79
N VAL A 53 -7.82 11.56 -27.65
CA VAL A 53 -8.62 10.68 -28.51
C VAL A 53 -10.12 10.87 -28.24
N LYS A 54 -10.90 10.97 -29.31
CA LYS A 54 -12.36 11.13 -29.24
C LYS A 54 -13.00 10.00 -28.41
N ARG A 55 -14.03 10.37 -27.63
CA ARG A 55 -14.82 9.40 -26.85
C ARG A 55 -15.33 8.27 -27.76
N GLY A 56 -15.23 7.03 -27.27
CA GLY A 56 -15.69 5.83 -27.97
C GLY A 56 -14.72 5.25 -29.02
N THR A 57 -13.66 5.97 -29.42
CA THR A 57 -12.74 5.50 -30.48
C THR A 57 -11.39 5.00 -29.96
N TRP A 58 -11.20 4.91 -28.64
CA TRP A 58 -9.93 4.52 -28.03
C TRP A 58 -9.42 3.15 -28.48
N GLY A 59 -10.28 2.12 -28.49
CA GLY A 59 -9.90 0.78 -28.91
C GLY A 59 -9.44 0.71 -30.38
N THR A 60 -10.17 1.39 -31.28
CA THR A 60 -9.79 1.50 -32.69
C THR A 60 -8.48 2.25 -32.86
N TRP A 61 -8.31 3.38 -32.16
CA TRP A 61 -7.07 4.16 -32.21
C TRP A 61 -5.86 3.33 -31.77
N LEU A 62 -5.98 2.56 -30.68
CA LEU A 62 -4.91 1.69 -30.20
C LEU A 62 -4.50 0.67 -31.26
N LYS A 63 -5.48 0.01 -31.88
CA LYS A 63 -5.23 -1.00 -32.92
C LYS A 63 -4.59 -0.39 -34.17
N GLU A 64 -5.09 0.75 -34.64
CA GLU A 64 -4.69 1.32 -35.93
C GLU A 64 -3.45 2.21 -35.88
N ARG A 65 -3.05 2.73 -34.70
CA ARG A 65 -1.95 3.70 -34.59
C ARG A 65 -0.73 3.17 -33.87
N VAL A 66 -0.89 2.25 -32.93
CA VAL A 66 0.21 1.74 -32.09
C VAL A 66 0.21 0.22 -31.94
N ASP A 67 -0.67 -0.48 -32.67
CA ASP A 67 -0.80 -1.95 -32.67
C ASP A 67 -0.93 -2.57 -31.26
N TYR A 68 -1.69 -1.92 -30.39
CA TYR A 68 -1.96 -2.43 -29.04
C TYR A 68 -3.39 -2.93 -28.87
N SER A 69 -3.52 -4.03 -28.14
CA SER A 69 -4.79 -4.38 -27.52
C SER A 69 -5.12 -3.38 -26.40
N GLN A 70 -6.41 -3.20 -26.12
CA GLN A 70 -6.84 -2.36 -25.00
C GLN A 70 -6.30 -2.87 -23.66
N ARG A 71 -6.18 -4.19 -23.48
CA ARG A 71 -5.60 -4.81 -22.28
C ARG A 71 -4.13 -4.42 -22.10
N THR A 72 -3.33 -4.54 -23.16
CA THR A 72 -1.91 -4.18 -23.14
C THR A 72 -1.73 -2.70 -22.81
N ALA A 73 -2.47 -1.83 -23.50
CA ALA A 73 -2.42 -0.38 -23.26
C ALA A 73 -2.81 -0.03 -21.82
N ASN A 74 -3.88 -0.62 -21.30
CA ASN A 74 -4.31 -0.40 -19.92
C ASN A 74 -3.26 -0.85 -18.91
N ASN A 75 -2.56 -1.97 -19.15
CA ASN A 75 -1.51 -2.44 -18.25
C ASN A 75 -0.31 -1.49 -18.24
N PHE A 76 0.14 -0.98 -19.41
CA PHE A 76 1.18 0.05 -19.46
C PHE A 76 0.77 1.32 -18.71
N MET A 77 -0.43 1.81 -18.96
CA MET A 77 -0.97 2.96 -18.24
C MET A 77 -1.02 2.72 -16.73
N LYS A 78 -1.44 1.52 -16.30
CA LYS A 78 -1.48 1.14 -14.88
C LYS A 78 -0.08 1.14 -14.26
N ILE A 79 0.92 0.57 -14.94
CA ILE A 79 2.32 0.59 -14.49
C ILE A 79 2.84 2.03 -14.37
N TYR A 80 2.57 2.89 -15.34
CA TYR A 80 2.91 4.30 -15.25
C TYR A 80 2.27 4.97 -14.03
N GLN A 81 0.98 4.78 -13.80
CA GLN A 81 0.30 5.40 -12.67
C GLN A 81 0.88 4.95 -11.32
N GLU A 82 1.18 3.67 -11.18
CA GLU A 82 1.58 3.06 -9.91
C GLU A 82 3.09 3.18 -9.62
N TYR A 83 3.93 3.22 -10.66
CA TYR A 83 5.39 3.19 -10.49
C TYR A 83 6.11 4.41 -11.08
N GLY A 84 5.56 5.01 -12.14
CA GLY A 84 6.19 6.10 -12.87
C GLY A 84 5.78 7.50 -12.41
N ARG A 85 4.50 7.71 -12.13
CA ARG A 85 3.92 9.04 -11.87
C ARG A 85 4.64 9.82 -10.75
N ASN A 86 5.02 9.11 -9.69
CA ASN A 86 5.73 9.67 -8.53
C ASN A 86 7.21 9.27 -8.47
N GLY A 87 7.74 8.65 -9.55
CA GLY A 87 9.12 8.13 -9.61
C GLY A 87 9.39 6.98 -8.64
N LEU A 88 8.37 6.20 -8.26
CA LEU A 88 8.50 5.13 -7.27
C LEU A 88 9.51 4.05 -7.72
N ALA A 89 9.49 3.66 -9.00
CA ALA A 89 10.45 2.71 -9.55
C ALA A 89 11.90 3.24 -9.52
N GLU A 90 12.11 4.55 -9.66
CA GLU A 90 13.44 5.16 -9.62
C GLU A 90 13.99 5.27 -8.20
N LYS A 91 13.10 5.39 -7.20
CA LYS A 91 13.46 5.55 -5.78
C LYS A 91 13.79 4.24 -5.08
N SER A 92 13.50 3.08 -5.68
CA SER A 92 13.72 1.78 -5.07
C SER A 92 14.38 0.82 -6.06
N GLN A 93 15.62 0.42 -5.75
CA GLN A 93 16.34 -0.57 -6.55
C GLN A 93 15.59 -1.91 -6.64
N ALA A 94 14.95 -2.33 -5.54
CA ALA A 94 14.16 -3.55 -5.50
C ALA A 94 12.98 -3.53 -6.48
N LEU A 95 12.37 -2.35 -6.69
CA LEU A 95 11.31 -2.16 -7.68
C LEU A 95 11.86 -1.99 -9.10
N ALA A 96 13.00 -1.31 -9.27
CA ALA A 96 13.67 -1.17 -10.55
C ALA A 96 14.06 -2.54 -11.14
N ASN A 97 14.46 -3.50 -10.29
CA ASN A 97 14.88 -4.86 -10.66
C ASN A 97 13.72 -5.81 -11.02
N LEU A 98 12.48 -5.32 -11.06
CA LEU A 98 11.34 -6.14 -11.46
C LEU A 98 11.23 -6.20 -12.98
N SER A 99 10.87 -7.36 -13.51
CA SER A 99 10.29 -7.42 -14.85
C SER A 99 8.91 -6.75 -14.86
N TYR A 100 8.46 -6.31 -16.03
CA TYR A 100 7.13 -5.73 -16.23
C TYR A 100 5.98 -6.57 -15.64
N THR A 101 6.02 -7.90 -15.78
CA THR A 101 4.97 -8.78 -15.26
C THR A 101 5.05 -8.95 -13.74
N GLN A 102 6.25 -8.94 -13.15
CA GLN A 102 6.43 -8.94 -11.71
C GLN A 102 5.93 -7.61 -11.11
N ALA A 103 6.26 -6.47 -11.72
CA ALA A 103 5.73 -5.17 -11.31
C ALA A 103 4.19 -5.13 -11.37
N LEU A 104 3.57 -5.69 -12.41
CA LEU A 104 2.10 -5.80 -12.48
C LEU A 104 1.51 -6.63 -11.33
N ALA A 105 2.18 -7.71 -10.93
CA ALA A 105 1.73 -8.56 -9.82
C ALA A 105 1.76 -7.80 -8.48
N LEU A 106 2.81 -7.01 -8.23
CA LEU A 106 2.95 -6.28 -6.97
C LEU A 106 1.93 -5.15 -6.77
N ILE A 107 1.22 -4.72 -7.81
CA ILE A 107 0.18 -3.67 -7.67
C ILE A 107 -0.98 -4.12 -6.77
N ASP A 108 -1.15 -5.43 -6.58
CA ASP A 108 -2.15 -5.96 -5.65
C ASP A 108 -1.83 -5.68 -4.17
N LEU A 109 -0.60 -5.25 -3.87
CA LEU A 109 -0.18 -4.73 -2.57
C LEU A 109 -0.33 -3.20 -2.50
N PRO A 110 -0.56 -2.63 -1.30
CA PRO A 110 -0.48 -1.19 -1.07
C PRO A 110 0.87 -0.60 -1.50
N GLU A 111 0.87 0.64 -2.02
CA GLU A 111 2.06 1.30 -2.57
C GLU A 111 3.25 1.30 -1.60
N ASP A 112 2.98 1.60 -0.32
CA ASP A 112 3.92 1.68 0.79
C ASP A 112 4.55 0.32 1.16
N GLU A 113 3.89 -0.78 0.80
CA GLU A 113 4.35 -2.14 1.12
C GLU A 113 5.20 -2.74 -0.01
N ARG A 114 5.07 -2.25 -1.25
CA ARG A 114 5.67 -2.87 -2.45
C ARG A 114 7.19 -2.91 -2.40
N ALA A 115 7.84 -1.80 -2.02
CA ALA A 115 9.30 -1.72 -2.00
C ALA A 115 9.88 -2.67 -0.94
N ARG A 116 9.30 -2.67 0.27
CA ARG A 116 9.68 -3.58 1.36
C ARG A 116 9.49 -5.03 0.95
N PHE A 117 8.31 -5.37 0.42
CA PHE A 117 8.02 -6.73 -0.04
C PHE A 117 8.99 -7.18 -1.14
N ALA A 118 9.27 -6.32 -2.12
CA ALA A 118 10.16 -6.64 -3.22
C ALA A 118 11.59 -6.96 -2.74
N GLU A 119 12.08 -6.21 -1.75
CA GLU A 119 13.39 -6.40 -1.14
C GLU A 119 13.44 -7.66 -0.27
N GLU A 120 12.54 -7.78 0.71
CA GLU A 120 12.52 -8.89 1.67
C GLU A 120 12.28 -10.25 1.01
N ARG A 121 11.41 -10.30 -0.01
CA ARG A 121 11.09 -11.53 -0.74
C ARG A 121 11.96 -11.76 -1.96
N LYS A 122 12.89 -10.85 -2.27
CA LYS A 122 13.70 -10.86 -3.50
C LYS A 122 12.83 -11.05 -4.74
N ALA A 123 11.77 -10.25 -4.86
CA ALA A 123 10.75 -10.42 -5.88
C ALA A 123 11.30 -10.47 -7.31
N GLY A 124 12.36 -9.70 -7.61
CA GLY A 124 13.02 -9.68 -8.93
C GLY A 124 13.68 -11.00 -9.34
N GLU A 125 14.07 -11.82 -8.37
CA GLU A 125 14.66 -13.16 -8.56
C GLU A 125 13.61 -14.27 -8.65
N MET A 126 12.36 -13.98 -8.25
CA MET A 126 11.32 -14.98 -8.09
C MET A 126 10.58 -15.29 -9.39
N ALA A 127 10.33 -16.57 -9.64
CA ALA A 127 9.43 -16.99 -10.72
C ALA A 127 8.03 -16.39 -10.52
N LEU A 128 7.44 -15.88 -11.61
CA LEU A 128 6.19 -15.10 -11.56
C LEU A 128 5.04 -15.82 -10.82
N ARG A 129 4.87 -17.13 -11.03
CA ARG A 129 3.82 -17.90 -10.34
C ARG A 129 3.99 -17.92 -8.82
N LYS A 130 5.23 -18.11 -8.35
CA LYS A 130 5.55 -18.09 -6.92
C LYS A 130 5.34 -16.68 -6.37
N LEU A 131 5.74 -15.65 -7.12
CA LEU A 131 5.54 -14.26 -6.73
C LEU A 131 4.06 -13.91 -6.56
N GLN A 132 3.20 -14.34 -7.50
CA GLN A 132 1.75 -14.12 -7.41
C GLN A 132 1.15 -14.75 -6.16
N GLU A 133 1.60 -15.95 -5.78
CA GLU A 133 1.15 -16.62 -4.57
C GLU A 133 1.63 -15.90 -3.29
N GLU A 134 2.89 -15.47 -3.24
CA GLU A 134 3.40 -14.71 -2.10
C GLU A 134 2.72 -13.34 -1.97
N VAL A 135 2.46 -12.65 -3.09
CA VAL A 135 1.69 -11.40 -3.11
C VAL A 135 0.28 -11.62 -2.59
N ARG A 136 -0.39 -12.72 -2.96
CA ARG A 136 -1.73 -13.05 -2.47
C ARG A 136 -1.73 -13.24 -0.94
N GLN A 137 -0.79 -14.01 -0.42
CA GLN A 137 -0.66 -14.25 1.02
C GLN A 137 -0.33 -12.96 1.78
N GLU A 138 0.55 -12.13 1.23
CA GLU A 138 0.90 -10.85 1.86
C GLU A 138 -0.28 -9.89 1.87
N LYS A 139 -1.02 -9.81 0.75
CA LYS A 139 -2.24 -9.02 0.66
C LYS A 139 -3.24 -9.43 1.73
N GLU A 140 -3.50 -10.72 1.90
CA GLU A 140 -4.42 -11.25 2.92
C GLU A 140 -3.98 -10.84 4.35
N LYS A 141 -2.68 -10.92 4.65
CA LYS A 141 -2.13 -10.48 5.94
C LYS A 141 -2.31 -8.99 6.15
N VAL A 142 -1.92 -8.17 5.18
CA VAL A 142 -2.02 -6.71 5.26
C VAL A 142 -3.48 -6.27 5.43
N THR A 143 -4.41 -6.90 4.70
CA THR A 143 -5.84 -6.64 4.88
C THR A 143 -6.34 -7.02 6.27
N ALA A 144 -5.95 -8.18 6.79
CA ALA A 144 -6.37 -8.63 8.11
C ALA A 144 -5.83 -7.71 9.23
N VAL A 145 -4.58 -7.26 9.13
CA VAL A 145 -3.97 -6.30 10.07
C VAL A 145 -4.71 -4.97 10.02
N LYS A 146 -5.02 -4.46 8.82
CA LYS A 146 -5.75 -3.19 8.66
C LYS A 146 -7.18 -3.28 9.21
N GLU A 147 -7.88 -4.39 8.96
CA GLU A 147 -9.22 -4.62 9.49
C GLU A 147 -9.23 -4.73 11.02
N LEU A 148 -8.22 -5.38 11.61
CA LEU A 148 -8.06 -5.44 13.06
C LEU A 148 -7.77 -4.06 13.65
N ALA A 149 -6.88 -3.29 13.03
CA ALA A 149 -6.57 -1.92 13.45
C ALA A 149 -7.82 -1.02 13.41
N ASN A 150 -8.60 -1.10 12.34
CA ASN A 150 -9.84 -0.33 12.20
C ASN A 150 -10.89 -0.73 13.25
N ARG A 151 -11.04 -2.02 13.54
CA ARG A 151 -11.94 -2.49 14.61
C ARG A 151 -11.51 -1.97 15.97
N ASN A 152 -10.23 -2.08 16.29
CA ASN A 152 -9.69 -1.58 17.56
C ASN A 152 -9.87 -0.07 17.70
N ALA A 153 -9.67 0.69 16.62
CA ALA A 153 -9.89 2.13 16.61
C ALA A 153 -11.38 2.49 16.84
N ALA A 154 -12.30 1.80 16.16
CA ALA A 154 -13.73 2.01 16.33
C ALA A 154 -14.21 1.64 17.75
N GLU A 155 -13.68 0.56 18.33
CA GLU A 155 -13.97 0.17 19.71
C GLU A 155 -13.43 1.19 20.73
N ALA A 156 -12.24 1.75 20.50
CA ALA A 156 -11.68 2.79 21.35
C ALA A 156 -12.50 4.09 21.29
N GLU A 157 -12.94 4.48 20.09
CA GLU A 157 -13.80 5.65 19.88
C GLU A 157 -15.16 5.47 20.56
N ALA A 158 -15.77 4.28 20.44
CA ALA A 158 -17.02 3.97 21.11
C ALA A 158 -16.91 4.03 22.65
N LYS A 159 -15.84 3.45 23.22
CA LYS A 159 -15.57 3.52 24.67
C LYS A 159 -15.38 4.96 25.13
N PHE A 160 -14.62 5.76 24.38
CA PHE A 160 -14.40 7.16 24.71
C PHE A 160 -15.70 7.98 24.66
N ALA A 161 -16.54 7.75 23.65
CA ALA A 161 -17.85 8.40 23.54
C ALA A 161 -18.78 8.04 24.71
N ASP A 162 -18.76 6.79 25.16
CA ASP A 162 -19.55 6.35 26.32
C ASP A 162 -19.02 6.93 27.64
N GLU A 163 -17.71 7.00 27.83
CA GLU A 163 -17.10 7.67 28.99
C GLU A 163 -17.45 9.16 29.04
N LEU A 164 -17.47 9.84 27.89
CA LEU A 164 -17.86 11.25 27.81
C LEU A 164 -19.32 11.46 28.22
N LYS A 165 -20.24 10.63 27.72
CA LYS A 165 -21.66 10.65 28.12
C LYS A 165 -21.84 10.41 29.62
N GLN A 166 -21.07 9.49 30.20
CA GLN A 166 -21.11 9.22 31.63
C GLN A 166 -20.63 10.43 32.45
N LYS A 167 -19.53 11.06 32.03
CA LYS A 167 -19.02 12.28 32.67
C LYS A 167 -20.00 13.44 32.56
N ASP A 168 -20.62 13.66 31.40
CA ASP A 168 -21.65 14.69 31.22
C ASP A 168 -22.85 14.44 32.15
N THR A 169 -23.28 13.19 32.26
CA THR A 169 -24.35 12.80 33.19
C THR A 169 -23.96 13.05 34.65
N GLN A 170 -22.72 12.76 35.03
CA GLN A 170 -22.20 13.00 36.38
C GLN A 170 -22.08 14.49 36.69
N MET A 171 -21.61 15.29 35.72
CA MET A 171 -21.54 16.75 35.82
C MET A 171 -22.93 17.37 35.97
N ALA A 172 -23.92 16.90 35.22
CA ALA A 172 -25.32 17.33 35.37
C ALA A 172 -25.88 17.03 36.78
N LYS A 173 -25.54 15.87 37.37
CA LYS A 173 -25.92 15.54 38.75
C LYS A 173 -25.24 16.45 39.77
N LEU A 174 -23.92 16.64 39.67
CA LEU A 174 -23.15 17.49 40.57
C LEU A 174 -23.60 18.96 40.51
N THR A 175 -23.93 19.47 39.33
CA THR A 175 -24.45 20.83 39.16
C THR A 175 -25.83 20.99 39.80
N ALA A 176 -26.73 20.03 39.62
CA ALA A 176 -28.03 20.02 40.29
C ALA A 176 -27.89 19.94 41.83
N GLU A 177 -26.98 19.11 42.33
CA GLU A 177 -26.72 18.97 43.77
C GLU A 177 -26.12 20.25 44.36
N LYS A 178 -25.14 20.87 43.68
CA LYS A 178 -24.57 22.17 44.07
C LYS A 178 -25.64 23.26 44.14
N ALA A 179 -26.56 23.32 43.17
CA ALA A 179 -27.66 24.27 43.18
C ALA A 179 -28.60 24.07 44.38
N LYS A 180 -28.90 22.81 44.74
CA LYS A 180 -29.71 22.48 45.91
C LYS A 180 -29.03 22.90 47.22
N VAL A 181 -27.73 22.65 47.36
CA VAL A 181 -26.96 23.08 48.53
C VAL A 181 -26.90 24.60 48.63
N ALA A 182 -26.67 25.31 47.52
CA ALA A 182 -26.67 26.77 47.49
C ALA A 182 -28.02 27.36 47.96
N ALA A 183 -29.14 26.79 47.49
CA ALA A 183 -30.47 27.20 47.94
C ALA A 183 -30.69 26.94 49.44
N GLN A 184 -30.16 25.85 49.99
CA GLN A 184 -30.23 25.56 51.43
C GLN A 184 -29.41 26.54 52.26
N ILE A 185 -28.21 26.91 51.78
CA ILE A 185 -27.37 27.92 52.44
C ILE A 185 -28.09 29.26 52.49
N GLU A 186 -28.67 29.72 51.38
CA GLU A 186 -29.41 31.00 51.34
C GLU A 186 -30.61 31.01 52.32
N VAL A 187 -31.32 29.90 52.44
CA VAL A 187 -32.42 29.74 53.42
C VAL A 187 -31.90 29.80 54.87
N LEU A 188 -30.77 29.16 55.16
CA LEU A 188 -30.16 29.18 56.50
C LEU A 188 -29.62 30.56 56.86
N GLU A 189 -28.98 31.26 55.93
CA GLU A 189 -28.50 32.63 56.12
C GLU A 189 -29.64 33.60 56.42
N LYS A 190 -30.78 33.51 55.71
CA LYS A 190 -31.97 34.32 56.02
C LYS A 190 -32.51 34.04 57.43
N ARG A 191 -32.60 32.77 57.82
CA ARG A 191 -33.07 32.38 59.17
C ARG A 191 -32.13 32.88 60.28
N ALA A 192 -30.82 32.82 60.06
CA ALA A 192 -29.84 33.33 61.00
C ALA A 192 -29.96 34.85 61.17
N ALA A 193 -30.11 35.59 60.08
CA ALA A 193 -30.28 37.05 60.10
C ALA A 193 -31.61 37.50 60.75
N GLU A 194 -32.66 36.68 60.69
CA GLU A 194 -33.92 36.92 61.39
C GLU A 194 -33.80 36.65 62.91
N ALA A 195 -33.06 35.61 63.30
CA ALA A 195 -32.82 35.27 64.70
C ALA A 195 -31.93 36.29 65.44
N GLU A 196 -30.99 36.94 64.75
CA GLU A 196 -30.15 38.02 65.32
C GLU A 196 -30.89 39.36 65.50
N LYS A 197 -32.11 39.50 64.92
CA LYS A 197 -32.94 40.71 65.03
C LYS A 197 -34.05 40.61 66.11
N SER A 198 -34.22 39.46 66.76
CA SER A 198 -35.13 39.26 67.91
C SER A 198 -34.39 39.31 69.23
#